data_AF-A0A5A9FQL4-F1
#
_entry.id   AF-A0A5A9FQL4-F1
#
_cell.length_a   1.000
_cell.length_b   1.000
_cell.length_c   1.000
_cell.angle_alpha   90.00
_cell.angle_beta   90.00
_cell.angle_gamma   90.00
#
_symmetry.space_group_name_H-M   'P 1'
#
loop_
_entity.id
_entity.type
_entity.pdbx_description
1 polymer ?
#
loop_
_entity_poly.entity_id
_entity_poly.type
_entity_poly.pdbx_seq_one_letter_code
_entity_poly.pdbx_strand_id
1 'polypeptide(L)'
;VTLGSGGSTLSTVAVETLIGGSGLDVVTLGTGGTTVRIIGIETIIGGAVTDVITVGSGGITVQAHALETIIGSEGFDLVFLGGAGSTLLASALDILVGGAGRDVVTLGSDGNTLLLRGIETLAGGVGSDTVTIGDTGTTMLVSAIETLTGGSGLDIIALGSGGGTLMVSLLETLTGGVGSDVITVGTLGATLVANALETLLGGTASELVFLGSGGSTITVSGIDTLIGGIGTDVVTLGSSGNTMLLRGIETLTGNSGVDVLTLGNTGNTATVSLFETIVGGLGSDLVTLGSVGNTLLVSGIETLVGGTDTDVVIIGTAGGTVLALGIETLIGGTGLEVIFTGSVGATLTVSGADFVVGNTGTDVLTLGSAGNTTTIRGIETLIGGAGSDLAILGDTGNTLTLGSGVEILVGGVATDVVTIGTAGTTLLTRGVETLIGGVGIDMITLGDTPNTITVTGIETLTGGAGTDIVFTGSAGVTMTASGVEFLVGGTGSDVVTLGGSGNTVFTRGIDTLSGGAGSDVAILGDTGNTLTLGSGIEILVGGTATDVVTIGISGATLLTRAVETLIGGTGNDIITLGDTPNTVTVSGVETLVGGANTDIVFT
;
A
#
# COMPACT_ATOMS: atom_id res chain seq x y z
N VAL A 1 -23.78 56.01 -51.34
CA VAL A 1 -24.32 57.29 -50.82
C VAL A 1 -23.29 57.90 -49.88
N THR A 2 -23.08 59.22 -49.92
CA THR A 2 -22.16 59.94 -49.02
C THR A 2 -22.97 60.80 -48.06
N LEU A 3 -22.77 60.62 -46.75
CA LEU A 3 -23.41 61.44 -45.73
C LEU A 3 -22.58 62.71 -45.45
N GLY A 4 -23.26 63.81 -45.11
CA GLY A 4 -22.60 65.09 -44.82
C GLY A 4 -22.04 65.13 -43.39
N SER A 5 -21.20 66.12 -43.07
CA SER A 5 -20.48 66.24 -41.79
C SER A 5 -21.35 66.55 -40.55
N GLY A 6 -22.67 66.55 -40.67
CA GLY A 6 -23.61 67.00 -39.63
C GLY A 6 -24.25 65.88 -38.80
N GLY A 7 -23.87 64.62 -39.02
CA GLY A 7 -24.60 63.45 -38.53
C GLY A 7 -25.94 63.30 -39.25
N SER A 8 -26.07 62.28 -40.10
CA SER A 8 -27.25 62.10 -40.95
C SER A 8 -27.93 60.75 -40.68
N THR A 9 -29.27 60.74 -40.68
CA THR A 9 -30.05 59.49 -40.71
C THR A 9 -30.45 59.16 -42.14
N LEU A 10 -30.11 57.97 -42.63
CA LEU A 10 -30.39 57.53 -44.00
C LEU A 10 -31.11 56.18 -44.01
N SER A 11 -32.26 56.12 -44.68
CA SER A 11 -32.94 54.87 -45.03
C SER A 11 -32.70 54.53 -46.50
N THR A 12 -32.16 53.34 -46.77
CA THR A 12 -31.81 52.90 -48.13
C THR A 12 -32.22 51.46 -48.42
N VAL A 13 -32.50 51.19 -49.70
CA VAL A 13 -32.71 49.86 -50.27
C VAL A 13 -31.85 49.76 -51.53
N ALA A 14 -31.16 48.63 -51.73
CA ALA A 14 -30.32 48.34 -52.90
C ALA A 14 -29.18 49.36 -53.17
N VAL A 15 -28.32 49.58 -52.18
CA VAL A 15 -27.12 50.44 -52.30
C VAL A 15 -25.87 49.58 -52.13
N GLU A 16 -24.89 49.71 -53.03
CA GLU A 16 -23.66 48.91 -52.99
C GLU A 16 -22.58 49.47 -52.05
N THR A 17 -22.53 50.78 -51.82
CA THR A 17 -21.54 51.40 -50.92
C THR A 17 -22.10 52.64 -50.19
N LEU A 18 -21.89 52.71 -48.88
CA LEU A 18 -22.13 53.88 -48.04
C LEU A 18 -20.82 54.40 -47.45
N ILE A 19 -20.67 55.73 -47.48
CA ILE A 19 -19.52 56.43 -46.91
C ILE A 19 -20.06 57.52 -45.97
N GLY A 20 -19.71 57.43 -44.69
CA GLY A 20 -20.06 58.44 -43.69
C GLY A 20 -19.11 59.62 -43.66
N GLY A 21 -19.52 60.65 -42.92
CA GLY A 21 -18.79 61.88 -42.66
C GLY A 21 -18.06 61.85 -41.31
N SER A 22 -17.64 63.01 -40.83
CA SER A 22 -16.89 63.15 -39.57
C SER A 22 -17.78 63.24 -38.31
N GLY A 23 -19.06 62.88 -38.41
CA GLY A 23 -20.04 62.98 -37.33
C GLY A 23 -20.86 61.70 -37.24
N LEU A 24 -21.64 61.54 -36.17
CA LEU A 24 -22.42 60.30 -35.93
C LEU A 24 -23.43 60.06 -37.06
N ASP A 25 -23.16 59.06 -37.88
CA ASP A 25 -24.01 58.63 -38.97
C ASP A 25 -24.79 57.37 -38.58
N VAL A 26 -26.10 57.43 -38.81
CA VAL A 26 -27.04 56.34 -38.50
C VAL A 26 -27.69 55.86 -39.79
N VAL A 27 -27.50 54.59 -40.14
CA VAL A 27 -28.07 53.97 -41.33
C VAL A 27 -29.09 52.92 -40.93
N THR A 28 -30.29 53.00 -41.50
CA THR A 28 -31.31 51.95 -41.36
C THR A 28 -31.53 51.27 -42.71
N LEU A 29 -31.30 49.96 -42.74
CA LEU A 29 -31.51 49.14 -43.92
C LEU A 29 -33.00 48.82 -44.06
N GLY A 30 -33.49 48.78 -45.29
CA GLY A 30 -34.89 48.45 -45.56
C GLY A 30 -35.19 46.95 -45.39
N THR A 31 -36.46 46.58 -45.49
CA THR A 31 -36.94 45.21 -45.24
C THR A 31 -36.64 44.19 -46.35
N GLY A 32 -35.78 44.52 -47.32
CA GLY A 32 -35.57 43.73 -48.54
C GLY A 32 -34.38 42.76 -48.47
N GLY A 33 -33.62 42.77 -47.38
CA GLY A 33 -32.29 42.17 -47.29
C GLY A 33 -31.28 42.99 -48.11
N THR A 34 -30.25 43.52 -47.46
CA THR A 34 -29.29 44.44 -48.07
C THR A 34 -27.88 43.91 -47.94
N THR A 35 -27.15 43.80 -49.07
CA THR A 35 -25.70 43.58 -49.06
C THR A 35 -25.00 44.89 -49.37
N VAL A 36 -24.20 45.41 -48.44
CA VAL A 36 -23.58 46.73 -48.61
C VAL A 36 -22.20 46.86 -47.99
N ARG A 37 -21.32 47.60 -48.67
CA ARG A 37 -20.03 47.99 -48.14
C ARG A 37 -20.11 49.34 -47.41
N ILE A 38 -19.57 49.43 -46.20
CA ILE A 38 -19.58 50.65 -45.38
C ILE A 38 -18.18 51.23 -45.17
N ILE A 39 -18.07 52.55 -45.06
CA ILE A 39 -16.83 53.26 -44.69
C ILE A 39 -17.21 54.41 -43.77
N GLY A 40 -16.70 54.43 -42.53
CA GLY A 40 -16.92 55.53 -41.58
C GLY A 40 -18.39 55.73 -41.17
N ILE A 41 -19.15 54.66 -40.92
CA ILE A 41 -20.53 54.71 -40.41
C ILE A 41 -20.56 54.19 -38.98
N GLU A 42 -21.09 54.96 -38.03
CA GLU A 42 -21.06 54.61 -36.60
C GLU A 42 -22.22 53.74 -36.13
N THR A 43 -23.40 53.82 -36.76
CA THR A 43 -24.56 53.02 -36.34
C THR A 43 -25.31 52.44 -37.53
N ILE A 44 -25.57 51.13 -37.48
CA ILE A 44 -26.34 50.41 -38.48
C ILE A 44 -27.48 49.65 -37.81
N ILE A 45 -28.68 49.77 -38.40
CA ILE A 45 -29.88 49.05 -38.00
C ILE A 45 -30.38 48.25 -39.20
N GLY A 46 -30.34 46.93 -39.12
CA GLY A 46 -30.89 46.04 -40.15
C GLY A 46 -32.42 45.99 -40.16
N GLY A 47 -32.94 45.37 -41.22
CA GLY A 47 -34.35 45.09 -41.45
C GLY A 47 -34.76 43.70 -40.99
N ALA A 48 -35.96 43.26 -41.38
CA ALA A 48 -36.52 41.96 -40.99
C ALA A 48 -36.04 40.77 -41.85
N VAL A 49 -35.11 41.01 -42.76
CA VAL A 49 -34.62 40.05 -43.77
C VAL A 49 -33.10 40.18 -43.82
N THR A 50 -32.40 39.09 -44.17
CA THR A 50 -30.94 38.97 -44.15
C THR A 50 -30.19 40.20 -44.70
N ASP A 51 -29.48 40.88 -43.82
CA ASP A 51 -28.57 41.98 -44.11
C ASP A 51 -27.11 41.55 -43.96
N VAL A 52 -26.30 41.90 -44.96
CA VAL A 52 -24.88 41.55 -45.06
C VAL A 52 -24.05 42.82 -45.19
N ILE A 53 -23.16 43.04 -44.23
CA ILE A 53 -22.28 44.21 -44.18
C ILE A 53 -20.83 43.79 -44.42
N THR A 54 -20.15 44.54 -45.27
CA THR A 54 -18.68 44.47 -45.42
C THR A 54 -18.07 45.80 -45.07
N VAL A 55 -17.09 45.81 -44.17
CA VAL A 55 -16.35 47.01 -43.80
C VAL A 55 -15.33 47.32 -44.91
N GLY A 56 -15.22 48.58 -45.31
CA GLY A 56 -14.18 49.02 -46.25
C GLY A 56 -12.86 49.30 -45.55
N SER A 57 -11.76 49.30 -46.32
CA SER A 57 -10.39 49.47 -45.81
C SER A 57 -10.24 50.68 -44.85
N GLY A 58 -9.64 50.45 -43.68
CA GLY A 58 -9.32 51.51 -42.71
C GLY A 58 -9.77 51.26 -41.27
N GLY A 59 -10.40 50.13 -40.98
CA GLY A 59 -10.97 49.83 -39.67
C GLY A 59 -12.30 50.57 -39.43
N ILE A 60 -13.13 50.05 -38.53
CA ILE A 60 -14.39 50.68 -38.12
C ILE A 60 -14.61 50.59 -36.61
N THR A 61 -15.37 51.53 -36.06
CA THR A 61 -16.08 51.34 -34.79
C THR A 61 -17.57 51.52 -35.06
N VAL A 62 -18.36 50.45 -34.94
CA VAL A 62 -19.77 50.46 -35.34
C VAL A 62 -20.68 49.84 -34.28
N GLN A 63 -21.85 50.43 -34.08
CA GLN A 63 -22.95 49.83 -33.35
C GLN A 63 -23.91 49.15 -34.32
N ALA A 64 -24.05 47.83 -34.21
CA ALA A 64 -24.82 46.96 -35.09
C ALA A 64 -26.12 46.50 -34.39
N HIS A 65 -27.27 46.77 -34.99
CA HIS A 65 -28.56 46.26 -34.54
C HIS A 65 -29.20 45.41 -35.63
N ALA A 66 -29.71 44.23 -35.27
CA ALA A 66 -30.47 43.36 -36.17
C ALA A 66 -29.74 43.07 -37.51
N LEU A 67 -28.45 42.75 -37.46
CA LEU A 67 -27.66 42.35 -38.62
C LEU A 67 -27.37 40.85 -38.58
N GLU A 68 -27.51 40.17 -39.72
CA GLU A 68 -27.21 38.74 -39.85
C GLU A 68 -25.76 38.46 -40.21
N THR A 69 -25.07 39.34 -40.96
CA THR A 69 -23.66 39.12 -41.35
C THR A 69 -22.85 40.42 -41.29
N ILE A 70 -21.66 40.37 -40.67
CA ILE A 70 -20.66 41.45 -40.70
C ILE A 70 -19.29 40.85 -41.03
N ILE A 71 -18.66 41.39 -42.06
CA ILE A 71 -17.32 41.05 -42.52
C ILE A 71 -16.44 42.27 -42.33
N GLY A 72 -15.40 42.16 -41.50
CA GLY A 72 -14.40 43.20 -41.32
C GLY A 72 -13.45 43.36 -42.50
N SER A 73 -12.34 44.04 -42.27
CA SER A 73 -11.42 44.49 -43.32
C SER A 73 -9.98 44.58 -42.81
N GLU A 74 -9.07 45.03 -43.67
CA GLU A 74 -7.76 45.47 -43.21
C GLU A 74 -7.90 46.77 -42.40
N GLY A 75 -7.53 46.73 -41.12
CA GLY A 75 -7.68 47.83 -40.16
C GLY A 75 -8.02 47.30 -38.77
N PHE A 76 -8.35 48.18 -37.83
CA PHE A 76 -8.87 47.78 -36.51
C PHE A 76 -10.40 47.88 -36.51
N ASP A 77 -11.08 46.75 -36.41
CA ASP A 77 -12.53 46.61 -36.47
C ASP A 77 -13.14 46.29 -35.09
N LEU A 78 -13.91 47.24 -34.56
CA LEU A 78 -14.63 47.15 -33.29
C LEU A 78 -16.14 47.22 -33.52
N VAL A 79 -16.86 46.17 -33.15
CA VAL A 79 -18.32 46.07 -33.32
C VAL A 79 -19.00 45.95 -31.96
N PHE A 80 -20.04 46.76 -31.74
CA PHE A 80 -20.95 46.64 -30.59
C PHE A 80 -22.33 46.16 -31.06
N LEU A 81 -22.82 45.05 -30.51
CA LEU A 81 -24.18 44.57 -30.76
C LEU A 81 -25.20 45.41 -29.97
N GLY A 82 -26.37 45.55 -30.55
CA GLY A 82 -27.47 46.35 -30.01
C GLY A 82 -28.10 45.77 -28.74
N GLY A 83 -29.05 46.51 -28.14
CA GLY A 83 -29.71 46.12 -26.88
C GLY A 83 -30.73 44.97 -26.97
N ALA A 84 -30.80 44.24 -28.08
CA ALA A 84 -31.62 43.04 -28.26
C ALA A 84 -30.72 41.89 -28.70
N GLY A 85 -31.06 40.65 -28.33
CA GLY A 85 -30.25 39.48 -28.69
C GLY A 85 -30.07 39.35 -30.21
N SER A 86 -28.83 39.14 -30.64
CA SER A 86 -28.43 39.09 -32.04
C SER A 86 -28.08 37.67 -32.49
N THR A 87 -28.30 37.35 -33.77
CA THR A 87 -27.75 36.14 -34.41
C THR A 87 -26.88 36.58 -35.58
N LEU A 88 -25.55 36.48 -35.45
CA LEU A 88 -24.58 37.12 -36.34
C LEU A 88 -23.57 36.11 -36.91
N LEU A 89 -23.35 36.14 -38.22
CA LEU A 89 -22.15 35.62 -38.86
C LEU A 89 -21.08 36.71 -38.91
N ALA A 90 -19.98 36.52 -38.19
CA ALA A 90 -18.88 37.47 -38.09
C ALA A 90 -17.60 36.91 -38.74
N SER A 91 -16.87 37.73 -39.48
CA SER A 91 -15.52 37.35 -39.95
C SER A 91 -14.60 38.56 -40.03
N ALA A 92 -13.29 38.30 -39.87
CA ALA A 92 -12.25 39.32 -39.96
C ALA A 92 -12.46 40.56 -39.05
N LEU A 93 -13.03 40.37 -37.86
CA LEU A 93 -13.17 41.42 -36.83
C LEU A 93 -12.06 41.32 -35.78
N ASP A 94 -11.61 42.44 -35.22
CA ASP A 94 -10.66 42.46 -34.11
C ASP A 94 -11.35 42.39 -32.73
N ILE A 95 -12.45 43.14 -32.56
CA ILE A 95 -13.22 43.17 -31.32
C ILE A 95 -14.73 43.09 -31.59
N LEU A 96 -15.41 42.19 -30.87
CA LEU A 96 -16.87 42.06 -30.88
C LEU A 96 -17.44 42.13 -29.45
N VAL A 97 -18.27 43.12 -29.19
CA VAL A 97 -18.91 43.35 -27.90
C VAL A 97 -20.41 43.09 -28.04
N GLY A 98 -20.92 42.10 -27.33
CA GLY A 98 -22.35 41.81 -27.22
C GLY A 98 -23.12 42.88 -26.48
N GLY A 99 -24.44 42.80 -26.62
CA GLY A 99 -25.39 43.76 -26.09
C GLY A 99 -26.21 43.19 -24.94
N ALA A 100 -27.46 43.61 -24.85
CA ALA A 100 -28.42 43.02 -23.92
C ALA A 100 -29.25 41.97 -24.65
N GLY A 101 -29.53 40.84 -23.99
CA GLY A 101 -30.24 39.72 -24.60
C GLY A 101 -29.31 38.52 -24.75
N ARG A 102 -29.69 37.57 -25.60
CA ARG A 102 -28.85 36.41 -25.93
C ARG A 102 -28.26 36.62 -27.31
N ASP A 103 -26.95 36.81 -27.36
CA ASP A 103 -26.17 36.96 -28.57
C ASP A 103 -25.58 35.62 -29.00
N VAL A 104 -25.83 35.26 -30.27
CA VAL A 104 -25.40 34.04 -30.93
C VAL A 104 -24.52 34.43 -32.10
N VAL A 105 -23.23 34.10 -32.03
CA VAL A 105 -22.24 34.45 -33.04
C VAL A 105 -21.68 33.19 -33.68
N THR A 106 -21.65 33.15 -35.00
CA THR A 106 -20.92 32.16 -35.78
C THR A 106 -19.75 32.87 -36.48
N LEU A 107 -18.54 32.31 -36.39
CA LEU A 107 -17.38 32.84 -37.08
C LEU A 107 -17.33 32.32 -38.52
N GLY A 108 -16.77 33.14 -39.42
CA GLY A 108 -16.58 32.79 -40.83
C GLY A 108 -15.63 31.62 -41.04
N SER A 109 -15.54 31.13 -42.27
CA SER A 109 -14.73 29.95 -42.62
C SER A 109 -13.21 30.16 -42.57
N ASP A 110 -12.75 31.41 -42.57
CA ASP A 110 -11.33 31.73 -42.42
C ASP A 110 -10.90 31.53 -40.96
N GLY A 111 -9.60 31.48 -40.67
CA GLY A 111 -9.13 31.44 -39.29
C GLY A 111 -9.29 32.82 -38.64
N ASN A 112 -10.08 32.92 -37.57
CA ASN A 112 -10.38 34.20 -36.93
C ASN A 112 -9.50 34.41 -35.69
N THR A 113 -9.11 35.65 -35.43
CA THR A 113 -8.47 36.06 -34.17
C THR A 113 -9.26 37.23 -33.60
N LEU A 114 -9.97 37.02 -32.49
CA LEU A 114 -11.01 37.93 -32.01
C LEU A 114 -10.95 38.13 -30.50
N LEU A 115 -11.06 39.38 -30.04
CA LEU A 115 -11.41 39.69 -28.65
C LEU A 115 -12.92 39.87 -28.53
N LEU A 116 -13.55 39.22 -27.56
CA LEU A 116 -15.00 39.27 -27.36
C LEU A 116 -15.43 39.60 -25.94
N ARG A 117 -16.63 40.16 -25.81
CA ARG A 117 -17.24 40.51 -24.53
C ARG A 117 -18.75 40.29 -24.61
N GLY A 118 -19.36 39.71 -23.58
CA GLY A 118 -20.83 39.62 -23.49
C GLY A 118 -21.50 38.81 -24.59
N ILE A 119 -20.89 37.72 -25.06
CA ILE A 119 -21.48 36.81 -26.06
C ILE A 119 -21.89 35.52 -25.36
N GLU A 120 -23.15 35.07 -25.51
CA GLU A 120 -23.66 33.87 -24.83
C GLU A 120 -23.50 32.58 -25.65
N THR A 121 -23.38 32.65 -26.97
CA THR A 121 -23.17 31.48 -27.82
C THR A 121 -22.20 31.81 -28.95
N LEU A 122 -21.13 31.03 -29.06
CA LEU A 122 -20.09 31.18 -30.07
C LEU A 122 -19.85 29.87 -30.81
N ALA A 123 -19.96 29.89 -32.13
CA ALA A 123 -19.58 28.80 -33.00
C ALA A 123 -18.44 29.25 -33.90
N GLY A 124 -17.36 28.48 -33.97
CA GLY A 124 -16.30 28.74 -34.93
C GLY A 124 -16.60 28.21 -36.34
N GLY A 125 -15.69 28.52 -37.25
CA GLY A 125 -15.70 28.11 -38.63
C GLY A 125 -14.88 26.84 -38.87
N VAL A 126 -14.41 26.67 -40.11
CA VAL A 126 -13.48 25.58 -40.48
C VAL A 126 -12.01 25.98 -40.35
N GLY A 127 -11.74 27.29 -40.27
CA GLY A 127 -10.41 27.82 -40.03
C GLY A 127 -10.04 27.72 -38.55
N SER A 128 -8.76 27.93 -38.23
CA SER A 128 -8.33 27.93 -36.83
C SER A 128 -8.75 29.24 -36.16
N ASP A 129 -9.63 29.13 -35.19
CA ASP A 129 -10.21 30.24 -34.45
C ASP A 129 -9.53 30.41 -33.09
N THR A 130 -8.99 31.60 -32.88
CA THR A 130 -8.33 32.04 -31.63
C THR A 130 -9.13 33.17 -31.01
N VAL A 131 -9.65 32.94 -29.82
CA VAL A 131 -10.60 33.83 -29.16
C VAL A 131 -10.10 34.23 -27.79
N THR A 132 -10.17 35.52 -27.47
CA THR A 132 -9.88 36.05 -26.14
C THR A 132 -11.11 36.70 -25.54
N ILE A 133 -11.50 36.30 -24.35
CA ILE A 133 -12.55 36.94 -23.56
C ILE A 133 -11.96 38.20 -22.93
N GLY A 134 -12.68 39.31 -23.05
CA GLY A 134 -12.26 40.59 -22.49
C GLY A 134 -12.37 40.65 -20.97
N ASP A 135 -12.41 41.86 -20.41
CA ASP A 135 -12.28 42.08 -18.97
C ASP A 135 -13.55 41.82 -18.11
N THR A 136 -14.55 41.16 -18.67
CA THR A 136 -15.80 40.82 -17.97
C THR A 136 -15.98 39.31 -17.90
N GLY A 137 -16.38 38.81 -16.72
CA GLY A 137 -16.75 37.41 -16.56
C GLY A 137 -17.86 37.02 -17.53
N THR A 138 -17.72 35.84 -18.13
CA THR A 138 -18.55 35.38 -19.24
C THR A 138 -19.22 34.04 -18.93
N THR A 139 -20.45 33.84 -19.40
CA THR A 139 -21.07 32.50 -19.47
C THR A 139 -21.42 32.21 -20.92
N MET A 140 -20.74 31.25 -21.53
CA MET A 140 -20.81 31.04 -22.99
C MET A 140 -20.88 29.57 -23.37
N LEU A 141 -21.74 29.27 -24.35
CA LEU A 141 -21.73 28.00 -25.08
C LEU A 141 -20.80 28.12 -26.29
N VAL A 142 -19.79 27.25 -26.38
CA VAL A 142 -18.77 27.27 -27.42
C VAL A 142 -18.79 25.98 -28.24
N SER A 143 -18.62 26.08 -29.56
CA SER A 143 -18.41 24.93 -30.44
C SER A 143 -17.44 25.28 -31.56
N ALA A 144 -16.63 24.32 -32.00
CA ALA A 144 -15.70 24.48 -33.13
C ALA A 144 -14.72 25.67 -33.00
N ILE A 145 -14.23 25.95 -31.78
CA ILE A 145 -13.16 26.93 -31.54
C ILE A 145 -11.89 26.17 -31.14
N GLU A 146 -10.74 26.53 -31.68
CA GLU A 146 -9.47 25.84 -31.40
C GLU A 146 -8.71 26.43 -30.21
N THR A 147 -8.81 27.74 -29.95
CA THR A 147 -8.14 28.39 -28.82
C THR A 147 -9.05 29.40 -28.14
N LEU A 148 -9.24 29.27 -26.82
CA LEU A 148 -10.04 30.17 -26.02
C LEU A 148 -9.26 30.62 -24.78
N THR A 149 -9.01 31.91 -24.68
CA THR A 149 -8.36 32.53 -23.52
C THR A 149 -9.37 33.34 -22.74
N GLY A 150 -9.54 33.05 -21.46
CA GLY A 150 -10.34 33.85 -20.54
C GLY A 150 -9.71 35.20 -20.24
N GLY A 151 -10.50 36.05 -19.61
CA GLY A 151 -10.13 37.42 -19.30
C GLY A 151 -10.11 37.66 -17.79
N SER A 152 -10.61 38.82 -17.37
CA SER A 152 -10.85 39.07 -15.95
C SER A 152 -12.31 38.85 -15.61
N GLY A 153 -12.58 38.28 -14.44
CA GLY A 153 -13.93 37.92 -14.02
C GLY A 153 -14.05 36.40 -13.87
N LEU A 154 -15.27 35.89 -13.78
CA LEU A 154 -15.52 34.45 -13.78
C LEU A 154 -15.95 34.03 -15.18
N ASP A 155 -15.14 33.21 -15.83
CA ASP A 155 -15.39 32.65 -17.14
C ASP A 155 -15.89 31.20 -17.02
N ILE A 156 -17.16 31.01 -17.36
CA ILE A 156 -17.89 29.74 -17.30
C ILE A 156 -18.25 29.32 -18.72
N ILE A 157 -17.55 28.33 -19.23
CA ILE A 157 -17.68 27.86 -20.61
C ILE A 157 -18.32 26.48 -20.64
N ALA A 158 -19.27 26.30 -21.55
CA ALA A 158 -19.84 24.99 -21.88
C ALA A 158 -19.55 24.64 -23.34
N LEU A 159 -19.24 23.39 -23.63
CA LEU A 159 -19.00 22.89 -24.98
C LEU A 159 -20.29 22.38 -25.64
N GLY A 160 -20.37 22.57 -26.95
CA GLY A 160 -21.46 22.07 -27.77
C GLY A 160 -21.48 20.54 -27.91
N SER A 161 -22.48 20.02 -28.61
CA SER A 161 -22.76 18.57 -28.73
C SER A 161 -21.88 17.80 -29.72
N GLY A 162 -20.76 18.37 -30.17
CA GLY A 162 -19.93 17.79 -31.24
C GLY A 162 -18.70 17.03 -30.76
N GLY A 163 -18.38 17.09 -29.47
CA GLY A 163 -17.01 16.94 -28.98
C GLY A 163 -16.16 18.14 -29.36
N GLY A 164 -15.42 18.72 -28.41
CA GLY A 164 -14.54 19.85 -28.61
C GLY A 164 -13.07 19.49 -28.42
N THR A 165 -12.21 19.85 -29.36
CA THR A 165 -10.75 19.88 -29.15
C THR A 165 -10.32 21.32 -28.99
N LEU A 166 -9.94 21.73 -27.78
CA LEU A 166 -9.75 23.14 -27.44
C LEU A 166 -8.49 23.36 -26.59
N MET A 167 -7.67 24.35 -26.97
CA MET A 167 -6.66 24.93 -26.09
C MET A 167 -7.29 26.03 -25.24
N VAL A 168 -7.19 25.92 -23.92
CA VAL A 168 -7.76 26.89 -22.96
C VAL A 168 -6.70 27.57 -22.12
N SER A 169 -6.93 28.81 -21.74
CA SER A 169 -6.12 29.51 -20.74
C SER A 169 -7.00 30.45 -19.95
N LEU A 170 -6.70 30.65 -18.67
CA LEU A 170 -7.40 31.63 -17.81
C LEU A 170 -8.93 31.42 -17.72
N LEU A 171 -9.43 30.18 -17.82
CA LEU A 171 -10.84 29.87 -17.60
C LEU A 171 -11.05 29.29 -16.19
N GLU A 172 -12.08 29.71 -15.48
CA GLU A 172 -12.42 29.18 -14.16
C GLU A 172 -13.29 27.92 -14.21
N THR A 173 -14.19 27.80 -15.18
CA THR A 173 -15.08 26.63 -15.30
C THR A 173 -15.25 26.22 -16.75
N LEU A 174 -15.05 24.93 -17.02
CA LEU A 174 -15.30 24.32 -18.31
C LEU A 174 -16.20 23.09 -18.15
N THR A 175 -17.26 23.03 -18.93
CA THR A 175 -18.21 21.91 -18.96
C THR A 175 -18.25 21.31 -20.35
N GLY A 176 -17.96 20.02 -20.46
CA GLY A 176 -18.07 19.27 -21.70
C GLY A 176 -19.52 19.09 -22.16
N GLY A 177 -19.64 18.75 -23.43
CA GLY A 177 -20.91 18.48 -24.10
C GLY A 177 -21.18 16.99 -24.22
N VAL A 178 -21.93 16.61 -25.25
CA VAL A 178 -21.93 15.23 -25.72
C VAL A 178 -20.86 15.08 -26.79
N GLY A 179 -20.21 13.93 -26.84
CA GLY A 179 -19.06 13.69 -27.72
C GLY A 179 -17.81 13.40 -26.90
N SER A 180 -16.64 13.45 -27.54
CA SER A 180 -15.36 13.36 -26.83
C SER A 180 -14.76 14.76 -26.78
N ASP A 181 -14.61 15.30 -25.58
CA ASP A 181 -14.01 16.59 -25.31
C ASP A 181 -12.55 16.41 -24.90
N VAL A 182 -11.65 17.03 -25.68
CA VAL A 182 -10.19 16.96 -25.52
C VAL A 182 -9.65 18.36 -25.28
N ILE A 183 -9.28 18.64 -24.04
CA ILE A 183 -8.89 19.98 -23.60
C ILE A 183 -7.40 20.02 -23.30
N THR A 184 -6.72 21.02 -23.82
CA THR A 184 -5.33 21.32 -23.46
C THR A 184 -5.28 22.62 -22.67
N VAL A 185 -4.70 22.59 -21.49
CA VAL A 185 -4.40 23.78 -20.69
C VAL A 185 -3.15 24.44 -21.27
N GLY A 186 -3.22 25.75 -21.47
CA GLY A 186 -2.10 26.54 -21.99
C GLY A 186 -0.94 26.66 -21.01
N THR A 187 0.08 27.42 -21.39
CA THR A 187 1.39 27.44 -20.70
C THR A 187 1.43 28.31 -19.43
N LEU A 188 0.33 28.98 -19.07
CA LEU A 188 0.27 29.89 -17.92
C LEU A 188 -0.17 29.22 -16.61
N GLY A 189 -0.47 27.93 -16.65
CA GLY A 189 -1.10 27.23 -15.54
C GLY A 189 -2.61 27.45 -15.53
N ALA A 190 -3.32 26.74 -14.66
CA ALA A 190 -4.76 26.91 -14.50
C ALA A 190 -5.23 26.59 -13.09
N THR A 191 -6.32 27.27 -12.68
CA THR A 191 -7.22 26.79 -11.63
C THR A 191 -8.59 26.59 -12.28
N LEU A 192 -8.96 25.35 -12.55
CA LEU A 192 -10.08 25.01 -13.43
C LEU A 192 -11.06 24.05 -12.77
N VAL A 193 -12.36 24.34 -12.83
CA VAL A 193 -13.41 23.35 -12.59
C VAL A 193 -13.74 22.66 -13.91
N ALA A 194 -13.41 21.37 -14.03
CA ALA A 194 -13.64 20.53 -15.20
C ALA A 194 -14.86 19.63 -14.96
N ASN A 195 -15.93 19.86 -15.72
CA ASN A 195 -17.16 19.07 -15.65
C ASN A 195 -17.31 18.28 -16.95
N ALA A 196 -17.59 16.98 -16.87
CA ALA A 196 -17.93 16.14 -18.02
C ALA A 196 -16.93 16.24 -19.19
N LEU A 197 -15.61 16.27 -18.90
CA LEU A 197 -14.56 16.22 -19.92
C LEU A 197 -13.98 14.81 -20.01
N GLU A 198 -13.74 14.32 -21.23
CA GLU A 198 -13.13 13.00 -21.45
C GLU A 198 -11.60 13.04 -21.40
N THR A 199 -10.96 14.14 -21.83
CA THR A 199 -9.49 14.27 -21.82
C THR A 199 -9.05 15.67 -21.42
N LEU A 200 -8.09 15.76 -20.50
CA LEU A 200 -7.47 17.00 -20.06
C LEU A 200 -5.94 16.88 -20.04
N LEU A 201 -5.29 17.68 -20.88
CA LEU A 201 -3.84 17.75 -21.02
C LEU A 201 -3.34 19.02 -20.33
N GLY A 202 -2.41 18.89 -19.41
CA GLY A 202 -1.76 19.98 -18.70
C GLY A 202 -0.74 20.72 -19.55
N GLY A 203 -0.35 21.88 -19.05
CA GLY A 203 0.63 22.77 -19.66
C GLY A 203 2.03 22.51 -19.12
N THR A 204 2.89 23.53 -19.20
CA THR A 204 4.25 23.50 -18.62
C THR A 204 4.33 24.16 -17.24
N ALA A 205 3.25 24.84 -16.84
CA ALA A 205 3.15 25.52 -15.57
C ALA A 205 2.29 24.68 -14.62
N SER A 206 1.93 25.22 -13.46
CA SER A 206 1.18 24.45 -12.47
C SER A 206 -0.32 24.47 -12.72
N GLU A 207 -0.94 23.30 -12.71
CA GLU A 207 -2.39 23.12 -12.84
C GLU A 207 -3.04 22.59 -11.55
N LEU A 208 -4.10 23.29 -11.12
CA LEU A 208 -5.03 22.88 -10.06
C LEU A 208 -6.40 22.65 -10.68
N VAL A 209 -6.82 21.38 -10.79
CA VAL A 209 -8.07 21.01 -11.43
C VAL A 209 -9.04 20.42 -10.41
N PHE A 210 -10.29 20.89 -10.43
CA PHE A 210 -11.40 20.34 -9.66
C PHE A 210 -12.34 19.62 -10.61
N LEU A 211 -12.65 18.36 -10.33
CA LEU A 211 -13.66 17.61 -11.06
C LEU A 211 -15.07 17.97 -10.57
N GLY A 212 -16.03 17.84 -11.48
CA GLY A 212 -17.42 18.17 -11.24
C GLY A 212 -18.14 17.25 -10.24
N SER A 213 -19.33 17.67 -9.81
CA SER A 213 -20.17 16.96 -8.84
C SER A 213 -20.95 15.75 -9.39
N GLY A 214 -20.69 15.33 -10.63
CA GLY A 214 -21.45 14.27 -11.31
C GLY A 214 -20.79 12.89 -11.22
N GLY A 215 -19.58 12.81 -10.66
CA GLY A 215 -18.63 11.75 -11.01
C GLY A 215 -18.06 11.96 -12.42
N SER A 216 -16.77 11.74 -12.58
CA SER A 216 -16.05 12.02 -13.83
C SER A 216 -15.35 10.76 -14.32
N THR A 217 -15.33 10.53 -15.63
CA THR A 217 -14.46 9.53 -16.26
C THR A 217 -13.54 10.27 -17.22
N ILE A 218 -12.28 10.48 -16.82
CA ILE A 218 -11.37 11.40 -17.52
C ILE A 218 -9.98 10.82 -17.71
N THR A 219 -9.38 11.08 -18.86
CA THR A 219 -7.95 10.86 -19.10
C THR A 219 -7.17 12.14 -18.86
N VAL A 220 -6.14 12.11 -18.01
CA VAL A 220 -5.34 13.29 -17.66
C VAL A 220 -3.86 13.07 -17.94
N SER A 221 -3.14 14.10 -18.35
CA SER A 221 -1.69 14.03 -18.53
C SER A 221 -1.07 15.38 -18.19
N GLY A 222 0.02 15.40 -17.42
CA GLY A 222 0.74 16.63 -17.11
C GLY A 222 0.00 17.60 -16.18
N ILE A 223 -0.99 17.15 -15.43
CA ILE A 223 -1.69 17.95 -14.40
C ILE A 223 -1.01 17.74 -13.04
N ASP A 224 -0.67 18.82 -12.31
CA ASP A 224 0.01 18.71 -11.01
C ASP A 224 -0.92 18.31 -9.86
N THR A 225 -2.10 18.92 -9.79
CA THR A 225 -3.07 18.68 -8.71
C THR A 225 -4.47 18.44 -9.26
N LEU A 226 -5.05 17.30 -8.91
CA LEU A 226 -6.40 16.92 -9.30
C LEU A 226 -7.26 16.61 -8.07
N ILE A 227 -8.37 17.32 -7.94
CA ILE A 227 -9.29 17.17 -6.81
C ILE A 227 -10.63 16.68 -7.36
N GLY A 228 -11.06 15.51 -6.89
CA GLY A 228 -12.36 14.94 -7.20
C GLY A 228 -13.51 15.71 -6.58
N GLY A 229 -14.69 15.50 -7.16
CA GLY A 229 -15.93 16.13 -6.75
C GLY A 229 -16.72 15.26 -5.77
N ILE A 230 -18.04 15.52 -5.69
CA ILE A 230 -18.98 14.52 -5.18
C ILE A 230 -19.34 13.58 -6.34
N GLY A 231 -19.39 12.28 -6.11
CA GLY A 231 -19.61 11.28 -7.16
C GLY A 231 -18.51 10.24 -7.16
N THR A 232 -18.51 9.36 -8.17
CA THR A 232 -17.41 8.42 -8.38
C THR A 232 -16.55 8.94 -9.52
N ASP A 233 -15.33 9.34 -9.19
CA ASP A 233 -14.34 9.83 -10.13
C ASP A 233 -13.39 8.69 -10.53
N VAL A 234 -13.29 8.45 -11.84
CA VAL A 234 -12.45 7.46 -12.50
C VAL A 234 -11.46 8.21 -13.39
N VAL A 235 -10.19 8.19 -13.01
CA VAL A 235 -9.13 8.94 -13.69
C VAL A 235 -8.12 7.96 -14.29
N THR A 236 -7.80 8.14 -15.56
CA THR A 236 -6.71 7.43 -16.24
C THR A 236 -5.58 8.39 -16.55
N LEU A 237 -4.34 8.03 -16.24
CA LEU A 237 -3.18 8.87 -16.55
C LEU A 237 -2.65 8.59 -17.96
N GLY A 238 -2.09 9.62 -18.58
CA GLY A 238 -1.39 9.52 -19.87
C GLY A 238 -0.11 8.71 -19.78
N SER A 239 0.45 8.33 -20.93
CA SER A 239 1.65 7.48 -21.04
C SER A 239 2.98 8.17 -20.72
N SER A 240 2.94 9.41 -20.22
CA SER A 240 4.13 10.07 -19.68
C SER A 240 4.26 9.67 -18.22
N GLY A 241 5.46 9.60 -17.64
CA GLY A 241 5.56 9.41 -16.19
C GLY A 241 4.91 10.59 -15.47
N ASN A 242 3.91 10.31 -14.63
CA ASN A 242 3.12 11.34 -13.97
C ASN A 242 3.54 11.52 -12.52
N THR A 243 3.52 12.75 -12.01
CA THR A 243 3.64 13.03 -10.58
C THR A 243 2.51 13.98 -10.21
N MET A 244 1.57 13.51 -9.38
CA MET A 244 0.34 14.25 -9.12
C MET A 244 -0.07 14.18 -7.65
N LEU A 245 -0.61 15.29 -7.14
CA LEU A 245 -1.32 15.34 -5.87
C LEU A 245 -2.82 15.15 -6.10
N LEU A 246 -3.45 14.19 -5.42
CA LEU A 246 -4.88 13.91 -5.56
C LEU A 246 -5.65 13.95 -4.24
N ARG A 247 -6.94 14.27 -4.34
CA ARG A 247 -7.92 14.22 -3.25
C ARG A 247 -9.27 13.79 -3.78
N GLY A 248 -9.97 12.92 -3.06
CA GLY A 248 -11.36 12.57 -3.38
C GLY A 248 -11.55 11.88 -4.75
N ILE A 249 -10.56 11.10 -5.19
CA ILE A 249 -10.64 10.30 -6.43
C ILE A 249 -10.75 8.84 -6.05
N GLU A 250 -11.81 8.17 -6.51
CA GLU A 250 -12.11 6.79 -6.12
C GLU A 250 -11.35 5.75 -6.94
N THR A 251 -11.13 5.98 -8.23
CA THR A 251 -10.42 5.03 -9.11
C THR A 251 -9.37 5.75 -9.94
N LEU A 252 -8.13 5.27 -9.87
CA LEU A 252 -7.00 5.86 -10.56
C LEU A 252 -6.20 4.78 -11.30
N THR A 253 -6.00 4.93 -12.60
CA THR A 253 -5.23 3.99 -13.42
C THR A 253 -4.06 4.73 -14.04
N GLY A 254 -2.83 4.35 -13.72
CA GLY A 254 -1.62 4.82 -14.38
C GLY A 254 -1.46 4.21 -15.76
N ASN A 255 -0.29 4.36 -16.37
CA ASN A 255 0.01 3.82 -17.69
C ASN A 255 1.50 3.46 -17.79
N SER A 256 2.03 3.35 -19.01
CA SER A 256 3.49 3.31 -19.17
C SER A 256 4.10 4.61 -18.65
N GLY A 257 5.24 4.53 -17.98
CA GLY A 257 5.87 5.69 -17.36
C GLY A 257 6.38 5.31 -15.98
N VAL A 258 6.85 6.30 -15.22
CA VAL A 258 6.97 6.17 -13.77
C VAL A 258 5.91 7.06 -13.18
N ASP A 259 4.88 6.45 -12.61
CA ASP A 259 3.72 7.11 -12.04
C ASP A 259 3.86 7.20 -10.52
N VAL A 260 3.80 8.44 -10.03
CA VAL A 260 3.95 8.82 -8.62
C VAL A 260 2.67 9.50 -8.15
N LEU A 261 1.93 8.82 -7.27
CA LEU A 261 0.73 9.30 -6.63
C LEU A 261 1.05 9.91 -5.26
N THR A 262 0.67 11.16 -5.02
CA THR A 262 0.64 11.74 -3.66
C THR A 262 -0.80 12.00 -3.24
N LEU A 263 -1.24 11.39 -2.14
CA LEU A 263 -2.55 11.62 -1.55
C LEU A 263 -2.52 12.88 -0.68
N GLY A 264 -3.59 13.68 -0.74
CA GLY A 264 -3.68 14.89 0.07
C GLY A 264 -3.91 14.61 1.55
N ASN A 265 -3.79 15.63 2.40
CA ASN A 265 -3.78 15.49 3.87
C ASN A 265 -5.13 15.14 4.55
N THR A 266 -6.19 14.80 3.81
CA THR A 266 -7.41 14.19 4.39
C THR A 266 -7.28 12.68 4.37
N GLY A 267 -8.18 11.95 5.03
CA GLY A 267 -8.24 10.50 4.80
C GLY A 267 -8.72 10.23 3.37
N ASN A 268 -8.00 9.40 2.62
CA ASN A 268 -8.32 9.07 1.25
C ASN A 268 -8.72 7.59 1.13
N THR A 269 -9.58 7.29 0.16
CA THR A 269 -9.92 5.92 -0.23
C THR A 269 -9.88 5.83 -1.74
N ALA A 270 -8.97 5.03 -2.29
CA ALA A 270 -8.76 4.94 -3.73
C ALA A 270 -8.45 3.51 -4.17
N THR A 271 -8.95 3.13 -5.34
CA THR A 271 -8.50 1.95 -6.09
C THR A 271 -7.47 2.40 -7.12
N VAL A 272 -6.28 1.83 -7.10
CA VAL A 272 -5.14 2.22 -7.93
C VAL A 272 -4.65 1.07 -8.78
N SER A 273 -4.18 1.33 -9.99
CA SER A 273 -3.58 0.31 -10.85
C SER A 273 -2.45 0.92 -11.67
N LEU A 274 -1.38 0.17 -11.93
CA LEU A 274 -0.24 0.62 -12.75
C LEU A 274 0.46 1.86 -12.16
N PHE A 275 0.75 1.86 -10.87
CA PHE A 275 1.54 2.91 -10.19
C PHE A 275 2.83 2.32 -9.62
N GLU A 276 3.94 3.03 -9.79
CA GLU A 276 5.24 2.66 -9.21
C GLU A 276 5.43 3.22 -7.80
N THR A 277 4.81 4.37 -7.47
CA THR A 277 4.96 4.99 -6.15
C THR A 277 3.67 5.62 -5.66
N ILE A 278 3.35 5.39 -4.38
CA ILE A 278 2.21 5.98 -3.68
C ILE A 278 2.66 6.56 -2.36
N VAL A 279 2.37 7.84 -2.15
CA VAL A 279 2.68 8.57 -0.92
C VAL A 279 1.38 9.03 -0.30
N GLY A 280 1.10 8.57 0.91
CA GLY A 280 -0.03 9.02 1.70
C GLY A 280 0.17 10.39 2.35
N GLY A 281 -0.93 10.95 2.83
CA GLY A 281 -0.99 12.22 3.53
C GLY A 281 -0.94 12.05 5.06
N LEU A 282 -1.45 13.06 5.77
CA LEU A 282 -1.60 13.01 7.24
C LEU A 282 -2.91 12.33 7.70
N GLY A 283 -3.84 12.09 6.79
CA GLY A 283 -5.10 11.43 7.09
C GLY A 283 -4.96 9.92 6.96
N SER A 284 -5.96 9.16 7.42
CA SER A 284 -5.97 7.71 7.24
C SER A 284 -6.26 7.37 5.78
N ASP A 285 -5.29 6.75 5.12
CA ASP A 285 -5.34 6.39 3.72
C ASP A 285 -5.59 4.89 3.55
N LEU A 286 -6.62 4.57 2.74
CA LEU A 286 -6.98 3.24 2.30
C LEU A 286 -6.76 3.13 0.79
N VAL A 287 -5.79 2.33 0.39
CA VAL A 287 -5.48 2.08 -1.02
C VAL A 287 -5.80 0.62 -1.36
N THR A 288 -6.60 0.41 -2.38
CA THR A 288 -6.84 -0.92 -2.97
C THR A 288 -6.11 -1.02 -4.30
N LEU A 289 -5.29 -2.05 -4.47
CA LEU A 289 -4.57 -2.31 -5.71
C LEU A 289 -5.47 -3.05 -6.71
N GLY A 290 -5.23 -2.80 -8.00
CA GLY A 290 -5.92 -3.48 -9.08
C GLY A 290 -5.59 -4.96 -9.15
N SER A 291 -6.32 -5.69 -10.00
CA SER A 291 -6.17 -7.15 -10.12
C SER A 291 -4.88 -7.61 -10.80
N VAL A 292 -4.14 -6.70 -11.46
CA VAL A 292 -2.83 -6.99 -12.07
C VAL A 292 -1.79 -6.99 -10.97
N GLY A 293 -0.81 -7.91 -11.01
CA GLY A 293 0.24 -7.96 -9.99
C GLY A 293 1.05 -6.67 -9.94
N ASN A 294 1.15 -6.07 -8.77
CA ASN A 294 1.77 -4.77 -8.58
C ASN A 294 3.19 -4.89 -8.02
N THR A 295 4.06 -3.95 -8.39
CA THR A 295 5.34 -3.74 -7.72
C THR A 295 5.48 -2.25 -7.45
N LEU A 296 5.30 -1.83 -6.19
CA LEU A 296 5.23 -0.42 -5.85
C LEU A 296 5.97 -0.05 -4.57
N LEU A 297 6.40 1.21 -4.50
CA LEU A 297 6.89 1.87 -3.29
C LEU A 297 5.72 2.61 -2.62
N VAL A 298 5.48 2.34 -1.33
CA VAL A 298 4.48 3.04 -0.52
C VAL A 298 5.11 3.78 0.64
N SER A 299 4.57 4.94 1.00
CA SER A 299 4.99 5.68 2.19
C SER A 299 3.79 6.39 2.80
N GLY A 300 3.58 6.27 4.11
CA GLY A 300 2.48 6.96 4.82
C GLY A 300 1.07 6.46 4.46
N ILE A 301 0.92 5.19 4.06
CA ILE A 301 -0.39 4.56 3.80
C ILE A 301 -0.77 3.67 4.98
N GLU A 302 -1.92 3.90 5.61
CA GLU A 302 -2.34 3.12 6.79
C GLU A 302 -2.97 1.77 6.42
N THR A 303 -3.69 1.67 5.32
CA THR A 303 -4.30 0.41 4.87
C THR A 303 -4.07 0.17 3.40
N LEU A 304 -3.49 -0.99 3.08
CA LEU A 304 -3.21 -1.43 1.73
C LEU A 304 -3.89 -2.77 1.48
N VAL A 305 -4.75 -2.81 0.48
CA VAL A 305 -5.46 -4.01 0.03
C VAL A 305 -4.89 -4.40 -1.32
N GLY A 306 -4.34 -5.59 -1.44
CA GLY A 306 -3.85 -6.15 -2.70
C GLY A 306 -4.97 -6.66 -3.61
N GLY A 307 -4.57 -6.95 -4.84
CA GLY A 307 -5.38 -7.54 -5.89
C GLY A 307 -5.43 -9.07 -5.81
N THR A 308 -5.69 -9.69 -6.96
CA THR A 308 -5.75 -11.16 -7.09
C THR A 308 -4.43 -11.78 -7.54
N ASP A 309 -3.61 -11.00 -8.24
CA ASP A 309 -2.28 -11.40 -8.69
C ASP A 309 -1.24 -10.95 -7.66
N THR A 310 -0.01 -11.45 -7.78
CA THR A 310 1.05 -11.19 -6.81
C THR A 310 1.42 -9.72 -6.69
N ASP A 311 1.30 -9.20 -5.49
CA ASP A 311 1.66 -7.85 -5.10
C ASP A 311 2.95 -7.82 -4.28
N VAL A 312 3.88 -6.97 -4.73
CA VAL A 312 5.16 -6.69 -4.09
C VAL A 312 5.20 -5.24 -3.67
N VAL A 313 5.23 -5.00 -2.37
CA VAL A 313 5.16 -3.66 -1.77
C VAL A 313 6.46 -3.36 -1.06
N ILE A 314 7.07 -2.22 -1.35
CA ILE A 314 8.22 -1.70 -0.62
C ILE A 314 7.74 -0.56 0.25
N ILE A 315 7.98 -0.60 1.56
CA ILE A 315 7.72 0.53 2.47
C ILE A 315 8.90 1.51 2.40
N GLY A 316 8.59 2.80 2.28
CA GLY A 316 9.57 3.88 2.22
C GLY A 316 10.42 4.02 3.49
N THR A 317 11.42 4.89 3.41
CA THR A 317 12.50 4.99 4.43
C THR A 317 12.06 5.57 5.78
N ALA A 318 10.90 6.20 5.87
CA ALA A 318 10.35 6.71 7.13
C ALA A 318 9.78 5.60 8.03
N GLY A 319 9.69 4.38 7.51
CA GLY A 319 8.91 3.29 8.07
C GLY A 319 7.42 3.54 7.97
N GLY A 320 6.64 2.69 8.62
CA GLY A 320 5.20 2.73 8.47
C GLY A 320 4.47 1.75 9.37
N THR A 321 3.25 2.13 9.73
CA THR A 321 2.25 1.20 10.27
C THR A 321 1.24 0.91 9.17
N VAL A 322 1.22 -0.32 8.67
CA VAL A 322 0.39 -0.71 7.51
C VAL A 322 -0.47 -1.90 7.90
N LEU A 323 -1.77 -1.78 7.68
CA LEU A 323 -2.66 -2.94 7.58
C LEU A 323 -2.61 -3.47 6.14
N ALA A 324 -1.95 -4.61 5.94
CA ALA A 324 -1.80 -5.27 4.65
C ALA A 324 -2.81 -6.42 4.51
N LEU A 325 -3.68 -6.32 3.51
CA LEU A 325 -4.66 -7.36 3.17
C LEU A 325 -4.38 -7.86 1.76
N GLY A 326 -4.23 -9.17 1.55
CA GLY A 326 -4.01 -9.71 0.20
C GLY A 326 -2.73 -9.22 -0.48
N ILE A 327 -1.70 -8.85 0.30
CA ILE A 327 -0.36 -8.52 -0.20
C ILE A 327 0.54 -9.73 0.02
N GLU A 328 1.20 -10.20 -1.03
CA GLU A 328 2.05 -11.41 -0.95
C GLU A 328 3.46 -11.11 -0.45
N THR A 329 4.03 -9.95 -0.81
CA THR A 329 5.39 -9.57 -0.41
C THR A 329 5.45 -8.13 0.07
N LEU A 330 6.05 -7.92 1.24
CA LEU A 330 6.29 -6.60 1.81
C LEU A 330 7.76 -6.44 2.25
N ILE A 331 8.42 -5.41 1.74
CA ILE A 331 9.82 -5.11 2.02
C ILE A 331 9.87 -3.83 2.84
N GLY A 332 10.27 -3.94 4.09
CA GLY A 332 10.51 -2.83 5.01
C GLY A 332 11.66 -1.93 4.55
N GLY A 333 11.64 -0.72 5.09
CA GLY A 333 12.61 0.32 4.81
C GLY A 333 13.73 0.32 5.86
N THR A 334 14.10 1.53 6.28
CA THR A 334 15.06 1.75 7.38
C THR A 334 14.39 2.26 8.65
N GLY A 335 13.07 2.47 8.61
CA GLY A 335 12.30 3.02 9.70
C GLY A 335 11.83 1.92 10.64
N LEU A 336 10.83 2.24 11.48
CA LEU A 336 10.10 1.23 12.23
C LEU A 336 8.94 0.74 11.36
N GLU A 337 8.91 -0.55 11.05
CA GLU A 337 7.85 -1.18 10.28
C GLU A 337 6.95 -2.06 11.16
N VAL A 338 5.67 -1.67 11.23
CA VAL A 338 4.61 -2.41 11.93
C VAL A 338 3.57 -2.85 10.91
N ILE A 339 3.49 -4.15 10.65
CA ILE A 339 2.60 -4.74 9.64
C ILE A 339 1.49 -5.49 10.37
N PHE A 340 0.24 -5.22 10.02
CA PHE A 340 -0.91 -6.00 10.45
C PHE A 340 -1.44 -6.81 9.25
N THR A 341 -1.78 -8.08 9.44
CA THR A 341 -2.48 -8.88 8.40
C THR A 341 -4.00 -8.70 8.50
N GLY A 342 -4.74 -9.09 7.45
CA GLY A 342 -6.22 -9.06 7.46
C GLY A 342 -6.86 -10.18 8.28
N SER A 343 -8.19 -10.14 8.46
CA SER A 343 -8.96 -11.10 9.27
C SER A 343 -9.26 -12.45 8.60
N VAL A 344 -8.83 -12.67 7.36
CA VAL A 344 -9.14 -13.87 6.54
C VAL A 344 -7.99 -14.90 6.59
N GLY A 345 -6.90 -14.59 7.28
CA GLY A 345 -5.61 -15.29 7.19
C GLY A 345 -4.82 -14.79 5.98
N ALA A 346 -3.53 -14.55 6.16
CA ALA A 346 -2.62 -14.05 5.13
C ALA A 346 -1.48 -15.04 4.87
N THR A 347 -0.97 -15.04 3.64
CA THR A 347 0.33 -15.64 3.31
C THR A 347 1.24 -14.51 2.86
N LEU A 348 2.15 -14.08 3.73
CA LEU A 348 2.93 -12.87 3.55
C LEU A 348 4.42 -13.19 3.64
N THR A 349 5.19 -12.73 2.66
CA THR A 349 6.66 -12.69 2.73
C THR A 349 7.10 -11.31 3.19
N VAL A 350 7.88 -11.21 4.26
CA VAL A 350 8.40 -9.93 4.77
C VAL A 350 9.92 -9.89 4.79
N SER A 351 10.52 -8.77 4.42
CA SER A 351 11.94 -8.50 4.67
C SER A 351 12.06 -7.19 5.44
N GLY A 352 12.87 -7.14 6.50
CA GLY A 352 13.10 -5.89 7.24
C GLY A 352 11.91 -5.36 8.04
N ALA A 353 10.90 -6.19 8.33
CA ALA A 353 9.80 -5.81 9.22
C ALA A 353 10.21 -5.94 10.69
N ASP A 354 10.00 -4.91 11.52
CA ASP A 354 10.26 -5.00 12.96
C ASP A 354 9.14 -5.74 13.70
N PHE A 355 7.88 -5.47 13.33
CA PHE A 355 6.71 -6.08 13.92
C PHE A 355 5.75 -6.61 12.85
N VAL A 356 5.33 -7.87 12.99
CA VAL A 356 4.25 -8.45 12.18
C VAL A 356 3.18 -9.01 13.12
N VAL A 357 1.96 -8.51 12.97
CA VAL A 357 0.82 -8.87 13.81
C VAL A 357 -0.24 -9.52 12.93
N GLY A 358 -0.37 -10.83 13.09
CA GLY A 358 -1.49 -11.59 12.58
C GLY A 358 -2.79 -11.27 13.32
N ASN A 359 -3.89 -11.31 12.60
CA ASN A 359 -5.23 -11.09 13.15
C ASN A 359 -5.97 -12.44 13.25
N THR A 360 -7.28 -12.45 13.12
CA THR A 360 -8.01 -13.72 13.00
C THR A 360 -7.67 -14.38 11.67
N GLY A 361 -7.64 -15.71 11.65
CA GLY A 361 -7.35 -16.46 10.44
C GLY A 361 -6.22 -17.45 10.70
N THR A 362 -5.68 -18.02 9.63
CA THR A 362 -4.43 -18.77 9.70
C THR A 362 -3.41 -18.00 8.89
N ASP A 363 -2.52 -17.32 9.58
CA ASP A 363 -1.47 -16.50 9.03
C ASP A 363 -0.19 -17.32 8.85
N VAL A 364 0.36 -17.26 7.64
CA VAL A 364 1.66 -17.83 7.25
C VAL A 364 2.60 -16.66 6.94
N LEU A 365 3.62 -16.49 7.76
CA LEU A 365 4.67 -15.49 7.58
C LEU A 365 5.94 -16.17 7.08
N THR A 366 6.47 -15.70 5.95
CA THR A 366 7.79 -16.07 5.45
C THR A 366 8.74 -14.90 5.59
N LEU A 367 9.91 -15.10 6.18
CA LEU A 367 10.95 -14.08 6.27
C LEU A 367 11.77 -14.07 4.97
N GLY A 368 12.20 -12.89 4.54
CA GLY A 368 12.88 -12.65 3.28
C GLY A 368 14.32 -13.17 3.26
N SER A 369 15.02 -13.05 2.13
CA SER A 369 16.35 -13.63 1.93
C SER A 369 17.52 -12.91 2.63
N ALA A 370 17.25 -11.84 3.37
CA ALA A 370 18.23 -11.21 4.26
C ALA A 370 18.09 -11.83 5.67
N GLY A 371 19.09 -11.70 6.54
CA GLY A 371 18.89 -12.07 7.94
C GLY A 371 17.90 -11.11 8.60
N ASN A 372 16.79 -11.64 9.13
CA ASN A 372 15.71 -10.84 9.69
C ASN A 372 15.75 -10.87 11.23
N THR A 373 15.26 -9.79 11.84
CA THR A 373 14.92 -9.76 13.26
C THR A 373 13.53 -9.17 13.37
N THR A 374 12.55 -9.99 13.71
CA THR A 374 11.13 -9.60 13.66
C THR A 374 10.42 -10.07 14.93
N THR A 375 9.61 -9.18 15.50
CA THR A 375 8.67 -9.52 16.56
C THR A 375 7.33 -9.92 15.95
N ILE A 376 6.82 -11.10 16.28
CA ILE A 376 5.58 -11.63 15.72
C ILE A 376 4.51 -11.83 16.79
N ARG A 377 3.24 -11.68 16.40
CA ARG A 377 2.07 -11.96 17.24
C ARG A 377 0.97 -12.55 16.39
N GLY A 378 0.25 -13.55 16.90
CA GLY A 378 -0.92 -14.11 16.19
C GLY A 378 -0.57 -14.71 14.83
N ILE A 379 0.64 -15.22 14.66
CA ILE A 379 1.08 -15.91 13.44
C ILE A 379 1.09 -17.41 13.70
N GLU A 380 0.36 -18.17 12.91
CA GLU A 380 0.23 -19.63 13.09
C GLU A 380 1.38 -20.42 12.45
N THR A 381 1.97 -19.90 11.36
CA THR A 381 3.13 -20.53 10.71
C THR A 381 4.20 -19.50 10.40
N LEU A 382 5.42 -19.73 10.88
CA LEU A 382 6.58 -18.90 10.60
C LEU A 382 7.62 -19.70 9.81
N ILE A 383 7.99 -19.23 8.63
CA ILE A 383 9.05 -19.80 7.80
C ILE A 383 10.15 -18.74 7.74
N GLY A 384 11.38 -19.13 8.03
CA GLY A 384 12.56 -18.28 7.84
C GLY A 384 12.97 -18.20 6.37
N GLY A 385 13.94 -17.33 6.12
CA GLY A 385 14.49 -17.10 4.80
C GLY A 385 15.91 -17.64 4.67
N ALA A 386 16.68 -16.97 3.83
CA ALA A 386 18.14 -17.13 3.83
C ALA A 386 18.74 -16.06 4.74
N GLY A 387 19.84 -16.35 5.39
CA GLY A 387 20.44 -15.45 6.37
C GLY A 387 20.36 -16.04 7.77
N SER A 388 20.53 -15.21 8.79
CA SER A 388 20.27 -15.60 10.17
C SER A 388 19.00 -14.88 10.62
N ASP A 389 17.97 -15.66 10.88
CA ASP A 389 16.65 -15.20 11.25
C ASP A 389 16.42 -15.35 12.75
N LEU A 390 16.08 -14.23 13.38
CA LEU A 390 15.66 -14.13 14.77
C LEU A 390 14.18 -13.74 14.83
N ALA A 391 13.36 -14.62 15.38
CA ALA A 391 11.97 -14.35 15.65
C ALA A 391 11.73 -14.18 17.15
N ILE A 392 11.03 -13.11 17.52
CA ILE A 392 10.61 -12.84 18.89
C ILE A 392 9.10 -12.99 18.96
N LEU A 393 8.60 -13.88 19.79
CA LEU A 393 7.19 -14.02 20.08
C LEU A 393 6.76 -12.89 21.02
N GLY A 394 5.70 -12.17 20.67
CA GLY A 394 5.21 -11.04 21.46
C GLY A 394 4.58 -11.47 22.80
N ASP A 395 3.85 -10.56 23.45
CA ASP A 395 3.33 -10.80 24.82
C ASP A 395 2.07 -11.69 24.93
N THR A 396 1.56 -12.19 23.81
CA THR A 396 0.45 -13.17 23.77
C THR A 396 0.99 -14.58 23.70
N GLY A 397 0.27 -15.55 24.29
CA GLY A 397 0.65 -16.95 24.15
C GLY A 397 0.44 -17.43 22.72
N ASN A 398 1.45 -18.08 22.15
CA ASN A 398 1.45 -18.47 20.74
C ASN A 398 1.23 -19.98 20.58
N THR A 399 0.54 -20.37 19.51
CA THR A 399 0.55 -21.74 18.99
C THR A 399 1.13 -21.67 17.58
N LEU A 400 2.44 -21.89 17.49
CA LEU A 400 3.22 -21.62 16.29
C LEU A 400 3.72 -22.91 15.66
N THR A 401 3.56 -23.06 14.35
CA THR A 401 4.32 -24.00 13.54
C THR A 401 5.56 -23.32 12.98
N LEU A 402 6.74 -23.79 13.35
CA LEU A 402 8.01 -23.32 12.83
C LEU A 402 8.37 -24.10 11.56
N GLY A 403 8.44 -23.41 10.44
CA GLY A 403 8.98 -23.90 9.18
C GLY A 403 10.51 -23.90 9.16
N SER A 404 11.08 -24.00 7.95
CA SER A 404 12.54 -24.01 7.75
C SER A 404 13.15 -22.64 8.00
N GLY A 405 14.44 -22.61 8.35
CA GLY A 405 15.27 -21.40 8.21
C GLY A 405 15.13 -20.37 9.33
N VAL A 406 14.48 -20.70 10.44
CA VAL A 406 14.53 -19.85 11.64
C VAL A 406 15.60 -20.40 12.58
N GLU A 407 16.69 -19.65 12.78
CA GLU A 407 17.81 -20.10 13.62
C GLU A 407 17.62 -19.76 15.10
N ILE A 408 16.94 -18.65 15.40
CA ILE A 408 16.74 -18.19 16.78
C ILE A 408 15.27 -17.84 17.01
N LEU A 409 14.69 -18.45 18.05
CA LEU A 409 13.34 -18.16 18.51
C LEU A 409 13.37 -17.71 19.97
N VAL A 410 12.74 -16.58 20.26
CA VAL A 410 12.63 -16.06 21.63
C VAL A 410 11.16 -15.96 21.97
N GLY A 411 10.72 -16.74 22.96
CA GLY A 411 9.36 -16.69 23.48
C GLY A 411 9.06 -15.40 24.26
N GLY A 412 7.78 -15.19 24.51
CA GLY A 412 7.24 -14.06 25.25
C GLY A 412 7.13 -14.32 26.75
N VAL A 413 6.29 -13.53 27.41
CA VAL A 413 5.93 -13.74 28.84
C VAL A 413 4.74 -14.68 29.03
N ALA A 414 4.04 -14.98 27.94
CA ALA A 414 2.87 -15.84 27.92
C ALA A 414 3.25 -17.21 27.37
N THR A 415 2.43 -18.21 27.67
CA THR A 415 2.72 -19.60 27.31
C THR A 415 2.77 -19.80 25.80
N ASP A 416 3.93 -20.20 25.31
CA ASP A 416 4.23 -20.48 23.92
C ASP A 416 4.33 -21.99 23.67
N VAL A 417 3.60 -22.45 22.65
CA VAL A 417 3.61 -23.81 22.13
C VAL A 417 4.13 -23.76 20.71
N VAL A 418 5.29 -24.34 20.47
CA VAL A 418 5.97 -24.35 19.18
C VAL A 418 6.06 -25.77 18.66
N THR A 419 5.61 -25.99 17.44
CA THR A 419 5.78 -27.26 16.71
C THR A 419 6.74 -27.05 15.56
N ILE A 420 7.81 -27.84 15.50
CA ILE A 420 8.76 -27.85 14.40
C ILE A 420 8.14 -28.63 13.23
N GLY A 421 7.83 -27.93 12.15
CA GLY A 421 7.23 -28.52 10.95
C GLY A 421 8.25 -29.11 9.98
N THR A 422 9.54 -28.79 10.12
CA THR A 422 10.59 -29.22 9.20
C THR A 422 11.43 -30.36 9.70
N ALA A 423 11.97 -31.13 8.74
CA ALA A 423 12.78 -32.27 9.07
C ALA A 423 14.19 -31.85 9.53
N GLY A 424 14.58 -32.27 10.73
CA GLY A 424 15.95 -32.11 11.25
C GLY A 424 16.36 -30.66 11.48
N THR A 425 15.67 -29.99 12.38
CA THR A 425 15.82 -28.56 12.65
C THR A 425 16.94 -28.29 13.65
N THR A 426 17.75 -27.26 13.40
CA THR A 426 18.66 -26.70 14.40
C THR A 426 18.13 -25.37 14.88
N LEU A 427 17.87 -25.22 16.18
CA LEU A 427 17.23 -24.04 16.75
C LEU A 427 17.87 -23.64 18.07
N LEU A 428 18.21 -22.36 18.21
CA LEU A 428 18.46 -21.73 19.51
C LEU A 428 17.15 -21.12 20.02
N THR A 429 16.64 -21.61 21.15
CA THR A 429 15.40 -21.11 21.73
C THR A 429 15.55 -20.66 23.18
N ARG A 430 14.71 -19.73 23.62
CA ARG A 430 14.58 -19.32 25.03
C ARG A 430 13.18 -18.79 25.28
N GLY A 431 12.66 -19.00 26.48
CA GLY A 431 11.32 -18.52 26.85
C GLY A 431 10.16 -19.24 26.15
N VAL A 432 10.39 -20.40 25.52
CA VAL A 432 9.34 -21.25 24.96
C VAL A 432 8.98 -22.35 25.95
N GLU A 433 7.71 -22.44 26.35
CA GLU A 433 7.26 -23.40 27.37
C GLU A 433 7.04 -24.81 26.83
N THR A 434 6.63 -24.96 25.57
CA THR A 434 6.42 -26.27 24.95
C THR A 434 7.01 -26.30 23.54
N LEU A 435 7.89 -27.27 23.29
CA LEU A 435 8.50 -27.49 21.99
C LEU A 435 8.28 -28.93 21.53
N ILE A 436 7.62 -29.08 20.38
CA ILE A 436 7.31 -30.36 19.76
C ILE A 436 8.17 -30.47 18.50
N GLY A 437 9.07 -31.46 18.48
CA GLY A 437 9.90 -31.77 17.33
C GLY A 437 9.11 -32.37 16.17
N GLY A 438 9.73 -32.29 15.01
CA GLY A 438 9.23 -32.82 13.76
C GLY A 438 9.75 -34.22 13.48
N VAL A 439 9.87 -34.53 12.19
CA VAL A 439 10.56 -35.75 11.74
C VAL A 439 12.07 -35.47 11.62
N GLY A 440 12.92 -36.49 11.69
CA GLY A 440 14.36 -36.31 11.51
C GLY A 440 15.09 -36.14 12.84
N ILE A 441 16.22 -35.42 12.83
CA ILE A 441 17.05 -35.21 14.02
C ILE A 441 17.02 -33.72 14.36
N ASP A 442 16.19 -33.36 15.31
CA ASP A 442 16.08 -32.01 15.83
C ASP A 442 17.16 -31.76 16.89
N MET A 443 17.91 -30.68 16.69
CA MET A 443 19.03 -30.23 17.53
C MET A 443 18.70 -28.87 18.14
N ILE A 444 18.28 -28.88 19.40
CA ILE A 444 17.82 -27.69 20.11
C ILE A 444 18.87 -27.25 21.12
N THR A 445 19.17 -25.96 21.11
CA THR A 445 19.97 -25.31 22.17
C THR A 445 19.07 -24.35 22.93
N LEU A 446 19.09 -24.41 24.25
CA LEU A 446 18.42 -23.45 25.11
C LEU A 446 19.34 -22.24 25.36
N GLY A 447 18.75 -21.06 25.47
CA GLY A 447 19.50 -19.84 25.73
C GLY A 447 20.04 -19.74 27.16
N ASP A 448 21.03 -18.87 27.38
CA ASP A 448 21.75 -18.71 28.67
C ASP A 448 20.94 -18.18 29.88
N THR A 449 19.64 -17.97 29.74
CA THR A 449 18.73 -17.65 30.85
C THR A 449 18.18 -18.93 31.46
N PRO A 450 17.68 -18.96 32.70
CA PRO A 450 16.98 -20.13 33.20
C PRO A 450 15.82 -20.52 32.29
N ASN A 451 15.72 -21.80 31.91
CA ASN A 451 14.66 -22.29 31.04
C ASN A 451 13.77 -23.30 31.78
N THR A 452 12.48 -23.31 31.45
CA THR A 452 11.54 -24.34 31.87
C THR A 452 10.72 -24.74 30.65
N ILE A 453 10.98 -25.92 30.12
CA ILE A 453 10.45 -26.34 28.82
C ILE A 453 9.89 -27.77 28.88
N THR A 454 8.78 -28.00 28.20
CA THR A 454 8.29 -29.34 27.88
C THR A 454 8.68 -29.70 26.46
N VAL A 455 9.36 -30.82 26.27
CA VAL A 455 9.84 -31.29 24.96
C VAL A 455 9.20 -32.62 24.57
N THR A 456 8.96 -32.83 23.28
CA THR A 456 8.56 -34.11 22.70
C THR A 456 9.15 -34.22 21.31
N GLY A 457 9.61 -35.40 20.89
CA GLY A 457 10.17 -35.59 19.55
C GLY A 457 11.46 -34.80 19.26
N ILE A 458 12.21 -34.43 20.30
CA ILE A 458 13.50 -33.74 20.17
C ILE A 458 14.63 -34.74 20.39
N GLU A 459 15.52 -34.91 19.41
CA GLU A 459 16.60 -35.90 19.47
C GLU A 459 17.83 -35.40 20.24
N THR A 460 18.15 -34.10 20.17
CA THR A 460 19.26 -33.50 20.91
C THR A 460 18.84 -32.19 21.56
N LEU A 461 19.04 -32.07 22.87
CA LEU A 461 18.82 -30.85 23.64
C LEU A 461 20.09 -30.46 24.39
N THR A 462 20.55 -29.24 24.18
CA THR A 462 21.67 -28.66 24.93
C THR A 462 21.15 -27.49 25.75
N GLY A 463 21.35 -27.52 27.07
CA GLY A 463 21.06 -26.41 27.95
C GLY A 463 22.03 -25.23 27.79
N GLY A 464 21.67 -24.10 28.36
CA GLY A 464 22.48 -22.88 28.43
C GLY A 464 23.23 -22.76 29.76
N ALA A 465 23.75 -21.57 30.06
CA ALA A 465 24.39 -21.28 31.34
C ALA A 465 23.42 -21.14 32.54
N GLY A 466 22.12 -21.00 32.28
CA GLY A 466 21.08 -20.89 33.30
C GLY A 466 20.66 -22.25 33.85
N THR A 467 19.84 -22.26 34.91
CA THR A 467 19.23 -23.52 35.37
C THR A 467 18.14 -23.95 34.40
N ASP A 468 18.31 -25.10 33.80
CA ASP A 468 17.42 -25.66 32.81
C ASP A 468 16.60 -26.81 33.39
N ILE A 469 15.28 -26.65 33.31
CA ILE A 469 14.28 -27.63 33.73
C ILE A 469 13.56 -28.15 32.49
N VAL A 470 13.71 -29.43 32.22
CA VAL A 470 13.17 -30.10 31.03
C VAL A 470 12.16 -31.15 31.45
N PHE A 471 10.93 -31.03 30.92
CA PHE A 471 9.90 -32.05 31.04
C PHE A 471 9.81 -32.84 29.74
N THR A 472 9.82 -34.15 29.80
CA THR A 472 9.57 -35.01 28.65
C THR A 472 8.05 -35.24 28.59
N GLY A 473 7.41 -34.83 27.49
CA GLY A 473 5.94 -34.83 27.38
C GLY A 473 5.32 -36.22 27.53
N SER A 474 3.98 -36.31 27.47
CA SER A 474 3.26 -37.57 27.72
C SER A 474 3.52 -38.68 26.69
N ALA A 475 4.11 -38.37 25.54
CA ALA A 475 4.41 -39.33 24.48
C ALA A 475 5.67 -40.16 24.77
N GLY A 476 6.50 -39.74 25.72
CA GLY A 476 7.84 -40.28 25.92
C GLY A 476 8.85 -39.64 24.97
N VAL A 477 10.14 -39.73 25.30
CA VAL A 477 11.23 -39.23 24.45
C VAL A 477 12.33 -40.26 24.26
N THR A 478 13.08 -40.12 23.18
CA THR A 478 14.42 -40.72 23.05
C THR A 478 15.36 -39.60 22.66
N MET A 479 16.14 -39.09 23.61
CA MET A 479 16.91 -37.87 23.41
C MET A 479 18.31 -37.93 24.01
N THR A 480 19.22 -37.14 23.44
CA THR A 480 20.50 -36.78 24.08
C THR A 480 20.35 -35.43 24.76
N ALA A 481 20.60 -35.33 26.06
CA ALA A 481 20.52 -34.11 26.83
C ALA A 481 21.90 -33.72 27.40
N SER A 482 22.33 -32.47 27.21
CA SER A 482 23.60 -31.96 27.76
C SER A 482 23.37 -30.65 28.48
N GLY A 483 24.04 -30.41 29.60
CA GLY A 483 23.92 -29.14 30.34
C GLY A 483 22.50 -28.85 30.86
N VAL A 484 21.72 -29.89 31.14
CA VAL A 484 20.38 -29.78 31.73
C VAL A 484 20.47 -30.18 33.21
N GLU A 485 20.02 -29.30 34.12
CA GLU A 485 20.09 -29.55 35.56
C GLU A 485 18.94 -30.41 36.08
N PHE A 486 17.72 -30.25 35.53
CA PHE A 486 16.54 -31.01 35.96
C PHE A 486 15.85 -31.66 34.77
N LEU A 487 15.62 -32.96 34.88
CA LEU A 487 14.95 -33.75 33.87
C LEU A 487 13.77 -34.51 34.47
N VAL A 488 12.56 -34.18 34.03
CA VAL A 488 11.33 -34.73 34.59
C VAL A 488 10.57 -35.50 33.53
N GLY A 489 10.50 -36.80 33.73
CA GLY A 489 9.75 -37.76 32.94
C GLY A 489 8.25 -37.51 32.90
N GLY A 490 7.65 -37.89 31.77
CA GLY A 490 6.22 -37.90 31.55
C GLY A 490 5.58 -39.24 31.91
N THR A 491 4.44 -39.54 31.27
CA THR A 491 3.78 -40.85 31.37
C THR A 491 4.22 -41.84 30.28
N GLY A 492 4.88 -41.33 29.25
CA GLY A 492 5.40 -42.14 28.15
C GLY A 492 6.75 -42.75 28.51
N SER A 493 7.29 -43.59 27.62
CA SER A 493 8.61 -44.19 27.87
C SER A 493 9.71 -43.19 27.55
N ASP A 494 10.46 -42.79 28.57
CA ASP A 494 11.51 -41.80 28.49
C ASP A 494 12.89 -42.45 28.51
N VAL A 495 13.61 -42.32 27.40
CA VAL A 495 14.99 -42.79 27.22
C VAL A 495 15.90 -41.58 27.00
N VAL A 496 16.76 -41.29 27.96
CA VAL A 496 17.68 -40.15 27.89
C VAL A 496 19.13 -40.62 27.96
N THR A 497 19.95 -40.10 27.05
CA THR A 497 21.42 -40.20 27.13
C THR A 497 21.99 -38.84 27.47
N LEU A 498 22.87 -38.75 28.46
CA LEU A 498 23.55 -37.51 28.80
C LEU A 498 24.70 -37.23 27.81
N GLY A 499 24.96 -35.96 27.53
CA GLY A 499 25.98 -35.53 26.58
C GLY A 499 27.40 -35.90 26.99
N GLY A 500 28.38 -35.72 26.09
CA GLY A 500 29.77 -36.16 26.28
C GLY A 500 30.64 -35.34 27.26
N SER A 501 30.04 -34.46 28.05
CA SER A 501 30.70 -33.78 29.18
C SER A 501 30.29 -34.47 30.47
N GLY A 502 31.04 -34.31 31.58
CA GLY A 502 30.54 -34.82 32.87
C GLY A 502 29.29 -34.04 33.32
N ASN A 503 28.16 -34.73 33.49
CA ASN A 503 26.87 -34.13 33.82
C ASN A 503 26.52 -34.36 35.29
N THR A 504 25.75 -33.45 35.88
CA THR A 504 25.05 -33.69 37.15
C THR A 504 23.60 -33.31 36.95
N VAL A 505 22.71 -34.30 36.99
CA VAL A 505 21.29 -34.13 36.65
C VAL A 505 20.41 -34.62 37.79
N PHE A 506 19.42 -33.82 38.15
CA PHE A 506 18.31 -34.23 38.99
C PHE A 506 17.22 -34.84 38.10
N THR A 507 16.84 -36.09 38.34
CA THR A 507 15.85 -36.80 37.51
C THR A 507 14.68 -37.33 38.30
N ARG A 508 13.53 -37.41 37.65
CA ARG A 508 12.34 -38.08 38.19
C ARG A 508 11.52 -38.62 37.05
N GLY A 509 11.02 -39.85 37.15
CA GLY A 509 10.10 -40.43 36.15
C GLY A 509 10.74 -40.78 34.80
N ILE A 510 12.07 -40.72 34.67
CA ILE A 510 12.78 -41.19 33.48
C ILE A 510 12.93 -42.71 33.54
N ASP A 511 12.49 -43.43 32.51
CA ASP A 511 12.53 -44.91 32.49
C ASP A 511 13.93 -45.46 32.23
N THR A 512 14.70 -44.83 31.33
CA THR A 512 16.06 -45.23 31.00
C THR A 512 16.99 -44.03 30.94
N LEU A 513 18.06 -44.04 31.73
CA LEU A 513 19.08 -42.99 31.75
C LEU A 513 20.46 -43.59 31.48
N SER A 514 21.11 -43.12 30.42
CA SER A 514 22.52 -43.42 30.13
C SER A 514 23.36 -42.15 30.33
N GLY A 515 24.57 -42.29 30.85
CA GLY A 515 25.57 -41.25 30.83
C GLY A 515 26.28 -41.17 29.47
N GLY A 516 27.13 -40.17 29.36
CA GLY A 516 27.98 -39.92 28.20
C GLY A 516 29.43 -40.26 28.49
N ALA A 517 30.33 -39.52 27.85
CA ALA A 517 31.72 -39.46 28.28
C ALA A 517 31.85 -38.43 29.41
N GLY A 518 32.75 -38.67 30.36
CA GLY A 518 32.92 -37.79 31.52
C GLY A 518 32.61 -38.53 32.81
N SER A 519 32.41 -37.79 33.89
CA SER A 519 31.88 -38.34 35.14
C SER A 519 30.46 -37.83 35.28
N ASP A 520 29.51 -38.74 35.19
CA ASP A 520 28.09 -38.45 35.24
C ASP A 520 27.50 -38.82 36.60
N VAL A 521 26.70 -37.90 37.13
CA VAL A 521 25.99 -38.00 38.40
C VAL A 521 24.50 -37.87 38.14
N ALA A 522 23.73 -38.91 38.49
CA ALA A 522 22.27 -38.87 38.50
C ALA A 522 21.77 -38.78 39.94
N ILE A 523 20.88 -37.83 40.21
CA ILE A 523 20.23 -37.65 41.52
C ILE A 523 18.73 -37.84 41.33
N LEU A 524 18.16 -38.87 41.94
CA LEU A 524 16.75 -39.15 41.86
C LEU A 524 15.97 -38.25 42.84
N GLY A 525 14.82 -37.75 42.39
CA GLY A 525 13.94 -36.93 43.22
C GLY A 525 13.25 -37.72 44.35
N ASP A 526 12.55 -37.00 45.24
CA ASP A 526 11.90 -37.56 46.45
C ASP A 526 10.65 -38.43 46.21
N THR A 527 10.33 -38.78 44.96
CA THR A 527 9.26 -39.74 44.66
C THR A 527 9.88 -41.08 44.32
N GLY A 528 9.25 -42.21 44.63
CA GLY A 528 9.84 -43.51 44.29
C GLY A 528 10.05 -43.66 42.79
N ASN A 529 11.27 -43.98 42.38
CA ASN A 529 11.65 -44.09 40.97
C ASN A 529 11.76 -45.56 40.54
N THR A 530 11.42 -45.84 39.29
CA THR A 530 11.77 -47.09 38.61
C THR A 530 12.63 -46.71 37.41
N LEU A 531 13.94 -46.97 37.50
CA LEU A 531 14.92 -46.50 36.53
C LEU A 531 15.76 -47.66 36.00
N THR A 532 15.94 -47.71 34.69
CA THR A 532 16.98 -48.52 34.05
C THR A 532 18.20 -47.64 33.78
N LEU A 533 19.34 -47.97 34.40
CA LEU A 533 20.60 -47.33 34.07
C LEU A 533 21.22 -47.98 32.83
N GLY A 534 21.51 -47.16 31.82
CA GLY A 534 22.36 -47.53 30.71
C GLY A 534 23.85 -47.42 31.08
N SER A 535 24.69 -47.18 30.08
CA SER A 535 26.14 -47.03 30.28
C SER A 535 26.51 -45.64 30.81
N GLY A 536 27.66 -45.51 31.47
CA GLY A 536 28.32 -44.22 31.69
C GLY A 536 27.77 -43.37 32.84
N ILE A 537 26.85 -43.87 33.67
CA ILE A 537 26.52 -43.21 34.95
C ILE A 537 27.46 -43.77 36.02
N GLU A 538 28.37 -42.94 36.56
CA GLU A 538 29.32 -43.38 37.60
C GLU A 538 28.75 -43.22 39.00
N ILE A 539 27.89 -42.22 39.24
CA ILE A 539 27.32 -41.94 40.56
C ILE A 539 25.80 -41.84 40.46
N LEU A 540 25.10 -42.63 41.27
CA LEU A 540 23.66 -42.53 41.45
C LEU A 540 23.32 -42.21 42.91
N VAL A 541 22.52 -41.18 43.13
CA VAL A 541 22.01 -40.80 44.45
C VAL A 541 20.49 -40.94 44.40
N GLY A 542 19.92 -41.86 45.17
CA GLY A 542 18.47 -41.95 45.32
C GLY A 542 17.88 -40.88 46.25
N GLY A 543 16.57 -40.90 46.37
CA GLY A 543 15.79 -39.94 47.15
C GLY A 543 15.38 -40.45 48.54
N THR A 544 14.36 -39.84 49.11
CA THR A 544 13.75 -40.28 50.39
C THR A 544 12.69 -41.38 50.22
N ALA A 545 12.23 -41.62 49.00
CA ALA A 545 11.24 -42.62 48.66
C ALA A 545 11.89 -43.87 48.06
N THR A 546 11.15 -44.96 48.00
CA THR A 546 11.67 -46.25 47.51
C THR A 546 12.01 -46.20 46.03
N ASP A 547 13.31 -46.34 45.74
CA ASP A 547 13.88 -46.39 44.41
C ASP A 547 14.21 -47.82 43.99
N VAL A 548 13.83 -48.16 42.75
CA VAL A 548 14.12 -49.43 42.08
C VAL A 548 14.97 -49.16 40.85
N VAL A 549 16.21 -49.64 40.88
CA VAL A 549 17.20 -49.40 39.83
C VAL A 549 17.61 -50.72 39.20
N THR A 550 17.45 -50.82 37.88
CA THR A 550 17.96 -51.93 37.08
C THR A 550 19.18 -51.48 36.30
N ILE A 551 20.28 -52.20 36.40
CA ILE A 551 21.48 -51.95 35.60
C ILE A 551 21.29 -52.68 34.28
N GLY A 552 21.04 -51.92 33.21
CA GLY A 552 20.73 -52.46 31.89
C GLY A 552 21.96 -52.88 31.08
N ILE A 553 23.18 -52.55 31.53
CA ILE A 553 24.42 -52.83 30.80
C ILE A 553 25.14 -54.07 31.30
N SER A 554 26.09 -54.56 30.49
CA SER A 554 26.96 -55.65 30.91
C SER A 554 28.15 -55.15 31.70
N GLY A 555 28.22 -55.46 33.00
CA GLY A 555 29.39 -55.21 33.84
C GLY A 555 29.58 -53.74 34.23
N ALA A 556 28.58 -53.16 34.88
CA ALA A 556 28.61 -51.78 35.34
C ALA A 556 29.62 -51.56 36.48
N THR A 557 30.16 -50.35 36.58
CA THR A 557 30.82 -49.85 37.79
C THR A 557 30.04 -48.63 38.29
N LEU A 558 29.44 -48.72 39.48
CA LEU A 558 28.52 -47.71 39.98
C LEU A 558 28.74 -47.42 41.47
N LEU A 559 28.82 -46.15 41.83
CA LEU A 559 28.72 -45.68 43.22
C LEU A 559 27.28 -45.26 43.50
N THR A 560 26.58 -45.95 44.39
CA THR A 560 25.20 -45.61 44.76
C THR A 560 25.05 -45.19 46.21
N ARG A 561 24.04 -44.37 46.51
CA ARG A 561 23.53 -44.19 47.88
C ARG A 561 22.03 -44.01 47.85
N ALA A 562 21.36 -44.32 48.96
CA ALA A 562 19.90 -44.12 49.12
C ALA A 562 19.05 -44.76 48.01
N VAL A 563 19.45 -45.95 47.52
CA VAL A 563 18.68 -46.75 46.56
C VAL A 563 18.24 -48.05 47.25
N GLU A 564 16.94 -48.32 47.28
CA GLU A 564 16.36 -49.43 48.05
C GLU A 564 16.39 -50.78 47.32
N THR A 565 16.29 -50.79 46.00
CA THR A 565 16.34 -52.02 45.19
C THR A 565 17.28 -51.87 44.02
N LEU A 566 18.22 -52.80 43.88
CA LEU A 566 19.23 -52.81 42.84
C LEU A 566 19.27 -54.17 42.15
N ILE A 567 18.99 -54.15 40.86
CA ILE A 567 18.96 -55.35 40.02
C ILE A 567 20.11 -55.22 39.03
N GLY A 568 21.13 -56.07 39.17
CA GLY A 568 22.23 -56.16 38.23
C GLY A 568 21.80 -56.72 36.88
N GLY A 569 22.63 -56.46 35.89
CA GLY A 569 22.44 -56.87 34.52
C GLY A 569 23.09 -58.21 34.22
N THR A 570 23.63 -58.34 33.01
CA THR A 570 24.51 -59.47 32.65
C THR A 570 25.96 -59.06 32.87
N GLY A 571 26.91 -59.99 32.87
CA GLY A 571 28.32 -59.63 33.05
C GLY A 571 28.73 -59.52 34.52
N ASN A 572 29.77 -58.75 34.82
CA ASN A 572 30.32 -58.62 36.18
C ASN A 572 30.06 -57.21 36.70
N ASP A 573 28.95 -57.01 37.39
CA ASP A 573 28.58 -55.73 37.98
C ASP A 573 29.34 -55.48 39.28
N ILE A 574 29.94 -54.30 39.38
CA ILE A 574 30.71 -53.82 40.54
C ILE A 574 30.03 -52.58 41.10
N ILE A 575 29.39 -52.72 42.25
CA ILE A 575 28.62 -51.67 42.90
C ILE A 575 29.27 -51.32 44.22
N THR A 576 29.53 -50.04 44.44
CA THR A 576 29.99 -49.51 45.72
C THR A 576 28.86 -48.72 46.36
N LEU A 577 28.53 -49.05 47.60
CA LEU A 577 27.60 -48.25 48.41
C LEU A 577 28.36 -47.07 49.00
N GLY A 578 27.75 -45.89 48.97
CA GLY A 578 28.31 -44.67 49.51
C GLY A 578 28.39 -44.70 51.03
N ASP A 579 29.18 -43.78 51.60
CA ASP A 579 29.49 -43.71 53.04
C ASP A 579 28.31 -43.24 53.93
N THR A 580 27.06 -43.40 53.51
CA THR A 580 25.88 -43.22 54.34
C THR A 580 25.36 -44.58 54.82
N PRO A 581 24.54 -44.71 55.87
CA PRO A 581 23.85 -45.96 56.14
C PRO A 581 22.96 -46.34 54.94
N ASN A 582 23.13 -47.54 54.39
CA ASN A 582 22.33 -48.02 53.26
C ASN A 582 21.42 -49.18 53.71
N THR A 583 20.20 -49.25 53.15
CA THR A 583 19.32 -50.42 53.26
C THR A 583 18.87 -50.80 51.86
N VAL A 584 19.43 -51.88 51.31
CA VAL A 584 19.28 -52.22 49.90
C VAL A 584 18.95 -53.69 49.70
N THR A 585 18.03 -53.98 48.79
CA THR A 585 17.79 -55.32 48.24
C THR A 585 18.54 -55.44 46.92
N VAL A 586 19.41 -56.43 46.80
CA VAL A 586 20.30 -56.60 45.65
C VAL A 586 20.08 -57.97 45.01
N SER A 587 19.92 -58.01 43.69
CA SER A 587 19.84 -59.26 42.92
C SER A 587 20.68 -59.14 41.65
N GLY A 588 21.36 -60.20 41.25
CA GLY A 588 22.11 -60.23 39.98
C GLY A 588 23.35 -59.34 39.93
N VAL A 589 23.91 -58.93 41.08
CA VAL A 589 25.14 -58.13 41.17
C VAL A 589 26.29 -59.01 41.64
N GLU A 590 27.40 -59.04 40.90
CA GLU A 590 28.53 -59.94 41.16
C GLU A 590 29.45 -59.43 42.28
N THR A 591 29.65 -58.11 42.39
CA THR A 591 30.49 -57.49 43.41
C THR A 591 29.77 -56.30 44.05
N LEU A 592 29.47 -56.42 45.34
CA LEU A 592 28.96 -55.31 46.15
C LEU A 592 29.99 -54.95 47.22
N VAL A 593 30.41 -53.68 47.25
CA VAL A 593 31.33 -53.11 48.23
C VAL A 593 30.53 -52.17 49.12
N GLY A 594 30.55 -52.42 50.43
CA GLY A 594 29.90 -51.54 51.41
C GLY A 594 30.63 -50.21 51.62
N GLY A 595 29.94 -49.24 52.20
CA GLY A 595 30.49 -47.94 52.57
C GLY A 595 31.15 -47.95 53.96
N ALA A 596 31.60 -46.78 54.42
CA ALA A 596 32.18 -46.63 55.76
C ALA A 596 31.18 -46.82 56.93
N ASN A 597 29.88 -46.74 56.66
CA ASN A 597 28.81 -46.85 57.66
C ASN A 597 28.14 -48.24 57.64
N THR A 598 27.16 -48.45 58.53
CA THR A 598 26.44 -49.74 58.58
C THR A 598 25.50 -49.87 57.39
N ASP A 599 25.75 -50.89 56.56
CA ASP A 599 24.89 -51.28 55.44
C ASP A 599 24.04 -52.50 55.80
N ILE A 600 22.77 -52.47 55.45
CA ILE A 600 21.82 -53.59 55.54
C ILE A 600 21.53 -54.06 54.11
N VAL A 601 21.93 -55.28 53.78
CA VAL A 601 21.78 -55.84 52.43
C VAL A 601 20.89 -57.09 52.48
N PHE A 602 19.86 -57.11 51.65
CA PHE A 602 19.03 -58.28 51.36
C PHE A 602 19.40 -58.82 49.98
N THR A 603 19.48 -60.14 49.82
CA THR A 603 19.90 -60.82 48.57
C THR A 603 18.94 -61.91 48.16
#